data_AF-A0A8T4L186-F1
#
_entry.id   AF-A0A8T4L186-F1
#
_cell.length_a   1.000
_cell.length_b   1.000
_cell.length_c   1.000
_cell.angle_alpha   90.00
_cell.angle_beta   90.00
_cell.angle_gamma   90.00
#
_symmetry.space_group_name_H-M   'P 1'
#
loop_
_entity.id
_entity.type
_entity.pdbx_description
1 polymer ?
#
loop_
_entity_poly.entity_id
_entity_poly.type
_entity_poly.pdbx_seq_one_letter_code
_entity_poly.pdbx_strand_id
1 'polypeptide(L)'
;MTASMSKLQFRYFDPMSNAKITAIVIAVIAFIQGLLELVLPVMPQRDSAAIFGGTDIILVPLFSIIFVFIFTYVLIRVYNYMASKIGGIELTINSKSPKRSQRIELKKFGVAQLVKVFALVAAILGILLGLISFLFGLLGGMVAFGGLIMLPIIFVVIAAIVVAIQGVVYNIITDFTDGITYKTKTAADKMIEITSVLEMPIAKLSAIFSTLFAILGVAFMSAMPGVMPIIMATMPLFSGMPPGIAIIALLVYNLVYSFVFGYLLAWLYNQIAQRIGGGKYRS
;
A
#
# COMPACT_ATOMS: atom_id res chain seq x y z
N MET A 1 5.32 5.04 35.55
CA MET A 1 6.40 4.73 34.57
C MET A 1 6.20 5.61 33.35
N THR A 2 7.01 6.64 33.17
CA THR A 2 7.02 7.49 31.97
C THR A 2 7.59 6.70 30.80
N ALA A 3 6.77 6.48 29.77
CA ALA A 3 7.23 5.96 28.50
C ALA A 3 8.30 6.91 27.92
N SER A 4 9.54 6.46 27.76
CA SER A 4 10.56 7.26 27.08
C SER A 4 10.29 7.19 25.57
N MET A 5 9.98 8.33 24.95
CA MET A 5 9.97 8.41 23.50
C MET A 5 11.41 8.45 22.99
N SER A 6 11.75 7.55 22.07
CA SER A 6 13.04 7.57 21.38
C SER A 6 12.84 7.77 19.89
N LYS A 7 13.79 8.48 19.26
CA LYS A 7 13.88 8.56 17.80
C LYS A 7 14.70 7.39 17.31
N LEU A 8 14.14 6.65 16.36
CA LEU A 8 14.81 5.57 15.66
C LEU A 8 14.79 5.90 14.17
N GLN A 9 15.92 5.73 13.49
CA GLN A 9 16.00 5.97 12.05
C GLN A 9 16.30 4.65 11.37
N PHE A 10 15.43 4.11 10.53
CA PHE A 10 15.75 2.88 9.81
C PHE A 10 16.57 3.19 8.57
N ARG A 11 17.85 2.83 8.57
CA ARG A 11 18.77 3.09 7.44
C ARG A 11 18.87 1.94 6.46
N TYR A 12 18.47 0.74 6.87
CA TYR A 12 18.54 -0.43 6.01
C TYR A 12 17.37 -1.38 6.26
N PHE A 13 16.86 -1.94 5.17
CA PHE A 13 15.81 -2.94 5.11
C PHE A 13 16.36 -4.15 4.36
N ASP A 14 16.22 -5.36 4.89
CA ASP A 14 16.67 -6.55 4.17
C ASP A 14 15.81 -6.78 2.92
N PRO A 15 16.35 -6.66 1.69
CA PRO A 15 15.53 -6.72 0.49
C PRO A 15 14.87 -8.08 0.30
N MET A 16 15.58 -9.16 0.62
CA MET A 16 15.12 -10.52 0.39
C MET A 16 13.99 -10.91 1.33
N SER A 17 14.14 -10.65 2.63
CA SER A 17 13.11 -10.93 3.63
C SER A 17 11.82 -10.16 3.33
N ASN A 18 11.92 -8.85 3.12
CA ASN A 18 10.73 -8.02 2.87
C ASN A 18 10.06 -8.36 1.53
N ALA A 19 10.82 -8.62 0.46
CA ALA A 19 10.24 -9.01 -0.83
C ALA A 19 9.47 -10.33 -0.75
N LYS A 20 10.01 -11.33 -0.04
CA LYS A 20 9.31 -12.63 0.17
C LYS A 20 7.99 -12.44 0.92
N ILE A 21 8.03 -11.70 2.03
CA ILE A 21 6.84 -11.48 2.85
C ILE A 21 5.78 -10.75 2.04
N THR A 22 6.12 -9.63 1.39
CA THR A 22 5.18 -8.85 0.59
C THR A 22 4.61 -9.65 -0.57
N ALA A 23 5.44 -10.42 -1.29
CA ALA A 23 4.97 -11.22 -2.42
C ALA A 23 3.96 -12.30 -1.98
N ILE A 24 4.19 -12.97 -0.86
CA ILE A 24 3.26 -14.00 -0.33
C ILE A 24 1.97 -13.34 0.17
N VAL A 25 2.05 -12.21 0.88
CA VAL A 25 0.87 -11.48 1.35
C VAL A 25 -0.01 -11.06 0.16
N ILE A 26 0.59 -10.48 -0.89
CA ILE A 26 -0.13 -10.05 -2.08
C ILE A 26 -0.64 -11.24 -2.89
N ALA A 27 0.09 -12.37 -2.94
CA ALA A 27 -0.37 -13.61 -3.57
C ALA A 27 -1.75 -14.02 -3.05
N VAL A 28 -1.86 -14.10 -1.71
CA VAL A 28 -3.06 -14.56 -1.04
C VAL A 28 -4.20 -13.56 -1.24
N ILE A 29 -3.89 -12.26 -1.21
CA ILE A 29 -4.88 -11.21 -1.46
C ILE A 29 -5.41 -11.24 -2.89
N ALA A 30 -4.52 -11.31 -3.88
CA ALA A 30 -4.89 -11.39 -5.28
C ALA A 30 -5.72 -12.64 -5.57
N PHE A 31 -5.37 -13.77 -4.94
CA PHE A 31 -6.15 -15.00 -5.05
C PHE A 31 -7.56 -14.84 -4.44
N ILE A 32 -7.68 -14.26 -3.25
CA ILE A 32 -8.99 -13.98 -2.63
C ILE A 32 -9.80 -13.01 -3.48
N GLN A 33 -9.18 -11.97 -4.04
CA GLN A 33 -9.84 -11.03 -4.95
C GLN A 33 -10.36 -11.74 -6.20
N GLY A 34 -9.55 -12.56 -6.86
CA GLY A 34 -9.98 -13.36 -8.01
C GLY A 34 -11.13 -14.32 -7.68
N LEU A 35 -11.13 -14.92 -6.48
CA LEU A 35 -12.25 -15.75 -6.02
C LEU A 35 -13.53 -14.93 -5.76
N LEU A 36 -13.41 -13.69 -5.26
CA LEU A 36 -14.56 -12.81 -5.07
C LEU A 36 -15.17 -12.39 -6.40
N GLU A 37 -14.34 -12.12 -7.40
CA GLU A 37 -14.79 -11.79 -8.76
C GLU A 37 -15.59 -12.93 -9.41
N LEU A 38 -15.31 -14.18 -9.06
CA LEU A 38 -16.09 -15.34 -9.51
C LEU A 38 -17.49 -15.44 -8.89
N VAL A 39 -17.67 -14.92 -7.68
CA VAL A 39 -18.90 -15.08 -6.88
C VAL A 39 -19.82 -13.85 -7.00
N LEU A 40 -19.27 -12.70 -7.35
CA LEU A 40 -20.05 -11.50 -7.62
C LEU A 40 -20.84 -11.69 -8.93
N PRO A 41 -22.14 -11.35 -8.98
CA PRO A 41 -22.95 -11.54 -10.17
C PRO A 41 -22.39 -10.70 -11.32
N VAL A 42 -21.74 -11.38 -12.26
CA VAL A 42 -21.26 -10.80 -13.51
C VAL A 42 -22.52 -10.38 -14.29
N MET A 43 -22.83 -9.07 -14.28
CA MET A 43 -23.77 -8.54 -15.27
C MET A 43 -23.22 -8.90 -16.66
N PRO A 44 -24.07 -9.26 -17.63
CA PRO A 44 -23.62 -9.70 -18.94
C PRO A 44 -22.98 -8.52 -19.68
N GLN A 45 -21.67 -8.32 -19.51
CA GLN A 45 -20.87 -7.57 -20.46
C GLN A 45 -20.67 -8.47 -21.68
N ARG A 46 -21.60 -8.27 -22.62
CA ARG A 46 -21.68 -8.87 -23.95
C ARG A 46 -20.30 -8.90 -24.63
N ASP A 47 -19.93 -10.09 -25.08
CA ASP A 47 -19.10 -10.40 -26.25
C ASP A 47 -17.57 -10.20 -26.20
N SER A 48 -16.96 -9.84 -25.07
CA SER A 48 -15.47 -9.81 -24.97
C SER A 48 -14.86 -10.45 -23.71
N ALA A 49 -15.66 -10.80 -22.70
CA ALA A 49 -15.18 -11.31 -21.41
C ALA A 49 -14.95 -12.84 -21.35
N ALA A 50 -15.41 -13.61 -22.33
CA ALA A 50 -15.41 -15.08 -22.26
C ALA A 50 -14.05 -15.74 -22.56
N ILE A 51 -13.08 -15.01 -23.13
CA ILE A 51 -11.76 -15.57 -23.49
C ILE A 51 -10.73 -15.39 -22.35
N PHE A 52 -11.00 -14.50 -21.38
CA PHE A 52 -10.07 -14.15 -20.30
C PHE A 52 -10.46 -14.69 -18.89
N GLY A 53 -11.72 -15.05 -18.68
CA GLY A 53 -12.27 -15.31 -17.34
C GLY A 53 -11.75 -16.55 -16.58
N GLY A 54 -11.04 -17.48 -17.22
CA GLY A 54 -10.47 -18.67 -16.54
C GLY A 54 -8.95 -18.62 -16.37
N THR A 55 -8.25 -18.03 -17.33
CA THR A 55 -6.80 -17.86 -17.33
C THR A 55 -6.34 -16.79 -16.36
N ASP A 56 -7.15 -15.74 -16.15
CA ASP A 56 -6.78 -14.60 -15.30
C ASP A 56 -6.72 -14.95 -13.81
N ILE A 57 -7.55 -15.87 -13.33
CA ILE A 57 -7.60 -16.26 -11.90
C ILE A 57 -6.30 -16.91 -11.44
N ILE A 58 -5.53 -17.52 -12.35
CA ILE A 58 -4.26 -18.17 -12.03
C ILE A 58 -3.08 -17.31 -12.52
N LEU A 59 -3.14 -16.80 -13.75
CA LEU A 59 -2.04 -16.04 -14.33
C LEU A 59 -1.90 -14.66 -13.68
N VAL A 60 -3.00 -13.94 -13.38
CA VAL A 60 -2.90 -12.60 -12.76
C VAL A 60 -2.28 -12.67 -11.37
N PRO A 61 -2.68 -13.58 -10.45
CA PRO A 61 -1.98 -13.73 -9.19
C PRO A 61 -0.53 -14.17 -9.38
N LEU A 62 -0.25 -15.13 -10.28
CA LEU A 62 1.11 -15.62 -10.51
C LEU A 62 2.05 -14.49 -11.00
N PHE A 63 1.63 -13.72 -12.01
CA PHE A 63 2.39 -12.57 -12.50
C PHE A 63 2.50 -11.50 -11.41
N SER A 64 1.41 -11.22 -10.68
CA SER A 64 1.42 -10.25 -9.58
C SER A 64 2.45 -10.61 -8.51
N ILE A 65 2.61 -11.89 -8.17
CA ILE A 65 3.61 -12.36 -7.21
C ILE A 65 5.02 -12.04 -7.72
N ILE A 66 5.32 -12.41 -8.97
CA ILE A 66 6.65 -12.21 -9.56
C ILE A 66 6.96 -10.71 -9.65
N PHE A 67 6.02 -9.93 -10.17
CA PHE A 67 6.18 -8.48 -10.27
C PHE A 67 6.35 -7.85 -8.89
N VAL A 68 5.46 -8.12 -7.93
CA VAL A 68 5.54 -7.56 -6.58
C VAL A 68 6.85 -7.95 -5.89
N PHE A 69 7.31 -9.19 -6.07
CA PHE A 69 8.59 -9.64 -5.54
C PHE A 69 9.74 -8.81 -6.12
N ILE A 70 9.85 -8.74 -7.46
CA ILE A 70 10.93 -8.01 -8.15
C ILE A 70 10.86 -6.52 -7.80
N PHE A 71 9.68 -5.91 -7.88
CA PHE A 71 9.48 -4.52 -7.54
C PHE A 71 9.86 -4.24 -6.09
N THR A 72 9.34 -5.00 -5.13
CA THR A 72 9.67 -4.79 -3.71
C THR A 72 11.18 -4.93 -3.48
N TYR A 73 11.80 -5.93 -4.10
CA TYR A 73 13.24 -6.15 -4.00
C TYR A 73 14.06 -4.97 -4.54
N VAL A 74 13.72 -4.48 -5.74
CA VAL A 74 14.39 -3.34 -6.38
C VAL A 74 14.15 -2.07 -5.58
N LEU A 75 12.91 -1.80 -5.16
CA LEU A 75 12.55 -0.62 -4.39
C LEU A 75 13.27 -0.55 -3.04
N ILE A 76 13.42 -1.68 -2.35
CA ILE A 76 14.18 -1.73 -1.09
C ILE A 76 15.67 -1.51 -1.32
N ARG A 77 16.23 -2.01 -2.43
CA ARG A 77 17.64 -1.72 -2.77
C ARG A 77 17.86 -0.25 -3.08
N VAL A 78 16.96 0.36 -3.86
CA VAL A 78 16.96 1.80 -4.11
C VAL A 78 16.85 2.56 -2.80
N TYR A 79 15.92 2.17 -1.93
CA TYR A 79 15.77 2.74 -0.60
C TYR A 79 17.09 2.69 0.18
N ASN A 80 17.71 1.52 0.31
CA ASN A 80 18.94 1.33 1.08
C ASN A 80 20.09 2.19 0.53
N TYR A 81 20.20 2.26 -0.80
CA TYR A 81 21.17 3.13 -1.46
C TYR A 81 20.94 4.60 -1.09
N MET A 82 19.70 5.07 -1.15
CA MET A 82 19.37 6.46 -0.83
C MET A 82 19.47 6.78 0.65
N ALA A 83 19.04 5.88 1.53
CA ALA A 83 19.16 6.04 2.97
C ALA A 83 20.62 6.23 3.40
N SER A 84 21.57 5.64 2.67
CA SER A 84 23.00 5.86 2.87
C SER A 84 23.48 7.27 2.48
N LYS A 85 22.73 7.98 1.62
CA LYS A 85 23.08 9.31 1.09
C LYS A 85 22.32 10.45 1.76
N ILE A 86 21.02 10.30 1.97
CA ILE A 86 20.11 11.36 2.42
C ILE A 86 19.50 11.11 3.81
N GLY A 87 19.88 9.99 4.45
CA GLY A 87 19.30 9.53 5.71
C GLY A 87 18.09 8.62 5.50
N GLY A 88 17.91 7.66 6.40
CA GLY A 88 16.78 6.74 6.39
C GLY A 88 15.50 7.35 6.97
N ILE A 89 14.40 6.60 6.95
CA ILE A 89 13.11 7.00 7.53
C ILE A 89 13.24 7.15 9.04
N GLU A 90 13.01 8.36 9.54
CA GLU A 90 12.85 8.63 10.96
C GLU A 90 11.48 8.22 11.47
N LEU A 91 11.52 7.55 12.62
CA LEU A 91 10.37 7.10 13.37
C LEU A 91 10.52 7.55 14.82
N THR A 92 9.43 8.03 15.39
CA THR A 92 9.33 8.22 16.84
C THR A 92 8.63 7.01 17.41
N ILE A 93 9.32 6.30 18.30
CA ILE A 93 8.82 5.09 18.90
C ILE A 93 8.64 5.26 20.41
N ASN A 94 7.63 4.59 20.93
CA ASN A 94 7.46 4.36 22.35
C ASN A 94 7.86 2.91 22.66
N SER A 95 8.93 2.73 23.43
CA SER A 95 9.40 1.42 23.85
C SER A 95 9.00 1.16 25.30
N LYS A 96 8.13 0.18 25.51
CA LYS A 96 7.86 -0.36 26.84
C LYS A 96 8.79 -1.57 27.06
N SER A 97 9.87 -1.35 27.83
CA SER A 97 10.68 -2.37 28.57
C SER A 97 12.02 -2.87 27.95
N PRO A 98 13.04 -3.22 28.79
CA PRO A 98 14.42 -3.55 28.38
C PRO A 98 14.74 -5.06 28.44
N LYS A 99 14.05 -5.94 27.69
CA LYS A 99 14.47 -7.35 27.51
C LYS A 99 14.26 -7.85 26.08
N ARG A 100 14.98 -8.93 25.71
CA ARG A 100 15.18 -9.59 24.39
C ARG A 100 14.02 -9.61 23.37
N SER A 101 12.78 -9.35 23.79
CA SER A 101 11.65 -9.06 22.91
C SER A 101 11.04 -7.70 23.26
N GLN A 102 11.27 -6.70 22.39
CA GLN A 102 10.74 -5.35 22.59
C GLN A 102 9.40 -5.20 21.88
N ARG A 103 8.41 -4.69 22.61
CA ARG A 103 7.23 -4.09 21.99
C ARG A 103 7.56 -2.64 21.65
N ILE A 104 7.53 -2.35 20.37
CA ILE A 104 7.79 -1.02 19.83
C ILE A 104 6.46 -0.49 19.30
N GLU A 105 5.96 0.59 19.88
CA GLU A 105 4.82 1.32 19.35
C GLU A 105 5.32 2.48 18.49
N LEU A 106 4.99 2.48 17.20
CA LEU A 106 5.28 3.57 16.31
C LEU A 106 4.28 4.70 16.55
N LYS A 107 4.78 5.86 16.97
CA LYS A 107 3.95 7.04 17.24
C LYS A 107 4.01 8.07 16.13
N LYS A 108 5.17 8.35 15.53
CA LYS A 108 5.25 9.38 14.48
C LYS A 108 6.22 8.99 13.36
N PHE A 109 5.91 9.42 12.15
CA PHE A 109 6.83 9.40 11.00
C PHE A 109 7.49 10.78 10.81
N GLY A 110 8.77 10.76 10.44
CA GLY A 110 9.45 11.91 9.84
C GLY A 110 8.92 12.15 8.43
N VAL A 111 7.84 12.92 8.31
CA VAL A 111 7.10 13.12 7.05
C VAL A 111 8.01 13.58 5.92
N ALA A 112 8.94 14.51 6.18
CA ALA A 112 9.84 15.01 5.14
C ALA A 112 10.74 13.92 4.54
N GLN A 113 11.23 12.98 5.36
CA GLN A 113 12.06 11.87 4.88
C GLN A 113 11.22 10.79 4.20
N LEU A 114 10.02 10.53 4.75
CA LEU A 114 9.04 9.63 4.13
C LEU A 114 8.70 10.12 2.70
N VAL A 115 8.37 11.40 2.54
CA VAL A 115 8.07 12.01 1.24
C VAL A 115 9.25 11.92 0.28
N LYS A 116 10.47 12.25 0.73
CA LYS A 116 11.68 12.16 -0.13
C LYS A 116 11.90 10.75 -0.66
N VAL A 117 11.79 9.76 0.21
CA VAL A 117 11.97 8.35 -0.13
C VAL A 117 10.90 7.89 -1.11
N PHE A 118 9.63 8.15 -0.81
CA PHE A 118 8.53 7.66 -1.63
C PHE A 118 8.37 8.43 -2.94
N ALA A 119 8.67 9.73 -2.98
CA ALA A 119 8.69 10.50 -4.22
C ALA A 119 9.72 9.95 -5.20
N LEU A 120 10.90 9.54 -4.73
CA LEU A 120 11.89 8.90 -5.57
C LEU A 120 11.47 7.50 -6.04
N VAL A 121 10.90 6.70 -5.14
CA VAL A 121 10.31 5.40 -5.50
C VAL A 121 9.25 5.58 -6.60
N ALA A 122 8.37 6.58 -6.45
CA ALA A 122 7.36 6.91 -7.43
C ALA A 122 7.96 7.42 -8.75
N ALA A 123 9.08 8.16 -8.71
CA ALA A 123 9.80 8.58 -9.92
C ALA A 123 10.29 7.35 -10.70
N ILE A 124 10.90 6.40 -10.01
CA ILE A 124 11.44 5.18 -10.63
C ILE A 124 10.29 4.32 -11.18
N LEU A 125 9.21 4.17 -10.41
CA LEU A 125 8.00 3.47 -10.88
C LEU A 125 7.38 4.16 -12.09
N GLY A 126 7.27 5.48 -12.07
CA GLY A 126 6.73 6.27 -13.17
C GLY A 126 7.58 6.14 -14.44
N ILE A 127 8.91 6.13 -14.32
CA ILE A 127 9.82 5.87 -15.44
C ILE A 127 9.65 4.45 -15.97
N LEU A 128 9.60 3.44 -15.10
CA LEU A 128 9.43 2.04 -15.51
C LEU A 128 8.09 1.83 -16.22
N LEU A 129 6.99 2.35 -15.66
CA LEU A 129 5.67 2.30 -16.28
C LEU A 129 5.64 3.07 -17.60
N GLY A 130 6.23 4.26 -17.65
CA GLY A 130 6.36 5.05 -18.88
C GLY A 130 7.11 4.31 -19.98
N LEU A 131 8.20 3.62 -19.64
CA LEU A 131 8.96 2.78 -20.57
C LEU A 131 8.15 1.57 -21.05
N ILE A 132 7.44 0.88 -20.16
CA ILE A 132 6.59 -0.25 -20.53
C ILE A 132 5.47 0.22 -21.47
N SER A 133 4.74 1.27 -21.10
CA SER A 133 3.69 1.85 -21.93
C SER A 133 4.20 2.32 -23.29
N PHE A 134 5.42 2.87 -23.36
CA PHE A 134 6.06 3.25 -24.61
C PHE A 134 6.39 2.05 -25.50
N LEU A 135 6.96 0.99 -24.94
CA LEU A 135 7.26 -0.25 -25.67
C LEU A 135 5.98 -0.90 -26.22
N PHE A 136 4.91 -0.95 -25.42
CA PHE A 136 3.61 -1.44 -25.89
C PHE A 136 2.99 -0.51 -26.96
N GLY A 137 3.14 0.81 -26.81
CA GLY A 137 2.69 1.79 -27.81
C GLY A 137 3.42 1.64 -29.15
N LEU A 138 4.74 1.39 -29.13
CA LEU A 138 5.53 1.09 -30.33
C LEU A 138 5.06 -0.19 -31.03
N LEU A 139 4.77 -1.24 -30.27
CA LEU A 139 4.25 -2.51 -30.82
C LEU A 139 2.82 -2.38 -31.37
N GLY A 140 2.00 -1.50 -30.79
CA GLY A 140 0.63 -1.22 -31.21
C GLY A 140 0.48 -0.13 -32.27
N GLY A 141 1.58 0.46 -32.76
CA GLY A 141 1.55 1.53 -33.78
C GLY A 141 1.03 2.88 -33.29
N MET A 142 0.85 3.07 -31.97
CA MET A 142 0.38 4.32 -31.36
C MET A 142 1.53 4.97 -30.58
N VAL A 143 2.16 5.99 -31.16
CA VAL A 143 3.29 6.69 -30.52
C VAL A 143 2.80 7.93 -29.78
N ALA A 144 2.56 7.79 -28.47
CA ALA A 144 2.26 8.92 -27.59
C ALA A 144 3.49 9.29 -26.72
N PHE A 145 4.44 10.05 -27.29
CA PHE A 145 5.65 10.51 -26.58
C PHE A 145 5.35 11.32 -25.31
N GLY A 146 4.22 12.02 -25.26
CA GLY A 146 3.82 12.83 -24.10
C GLY A 146 3.65 12.01 -22.81
N GLY A 147 3.24 10.74 -22.92
CA GLY A 147 3.09 9.85 -21.77
C GLY A 147 4.41 9.56 -21.07
N LEU A 148 5.51 9.43 -21.81
CA LEU A 148 6.82 8.99 -21.29
C LEU A 148 7.45 10.01 -20.33
N ILE A 149 7.17 11.30 -20.54
CA ILE A 149 7.72 12.40 -19.71
C ILE A 149 6.68 12.86 -18.66
N MET A 150 5.41 12.96 -19.04
CA MET A 150 4.38 13.46 -18.13
C MET A 150 3.98 12.44 -17.06
N LEU A 151 3.96 11.13 -17.36
CA LEU A 151 3.60 10.10 -16.37
C LEU A 151 4.55 10.10 -15.17
N PRO A 152 5.89 10.05 -15.33
CA PRO A 152 6.79 10.11 -14.19
C PRO A 152 6.59 11.36 -13.33
N ILE A 153 6.43 12.54 -13.94
CA ILE A 153 6.26 13.80 -13.22
C ILE A 153 4.95 13.79 -12.43
N ILE A 154 3.84 13.41 -13.07
CA ILE A 154 2.53 13.31 -12.43
C ILE A 154 2.56 12.28 -11.29
N PHE A 155 3.16 11.11 -11.51
CA PHE A 155 3.30 10.08 -10.48
C PHE A 155 4.13 10.56 -9.28
N VAL A 156 5.23 11.27 -9.51
CA VAL A 156 6.06 11.84 -8.43
C VAL A 156 5.26 12.85 -7.62
N VAL A 157 4.59 13.78 -8.29
CA VAL A 157 3.82 14.84 -7.63
C VAL A 157 2.68 14.23 -6.82
N ILE A 158 1.89 13.35 -7.43
CA ILE A 158 0.77 12.67 -6.75
C ILE A 158 1.30 11.84 -5.59
N ALA A 159 2.33 11.02 -5.77
CA ALA A 159 2.87 10.20 -4.70
C ALA A 159 3.44 11.04 -3.55
N ALA A 160 4.14 12.14 -3.84
CA ALA A 160 4.66 13.05 -2.83
C ALA A 160 3.52 13.66 -2.00
N ILE A 161 2.45 14.14 -2.66
CA ILE A 161 1.27 14.70 -1.99
C ILE A 161 0.58 13.62 -1.14
N VAL A 162 0.30 12.46 -1.74
CA VAL A 162 -0.36 11.33 -1.09
C VAL A 162 0.41 10.88 0.15
N VAL A 163 1.72 10.71 0.07
CA VAL A 163 2.55 10.25 1.19
C VAL A 163 2.71 11.34 2.25
N ALA A 164 2.78 12.61 1.85
CA ALA A 164 2.78 13.72 2.80
C ALA A 164 1.48 13.74 3.62
N ILE A 165 0.33 13.66 2.94
CA ILE A 165 -0.98 13.59 3.58
C ILE A 165 -1.04 12.37 4.49
N GLN A 166 -0.63 11.19 4.01
CA GLN A 166 -0.64 9.96 4.81
C GLN A 166 0.21 10.09 6.08
N GLY A 167 1.43 10.61 5.97
CA GLY A 167 2.31 10.80 7.12
C GLY A 167 1.77 11.82 8.13
N VAL A 168 1.21 12.94 7.66
CA VAL A 168 0.59 13.96 8.52
C VAL A 168 -0.65 13.41 9.22
N VAL A 169 -1.55 12.80 8.47
CA VAL A 169 -2.78 12.20 8.99
C VAL A 169 -2.45 11.09 9.99
N TYR A 170 -1.46 10.24 9.70
CA TYR A 170 -0.98 9.24 10.64
C TYR A 170 -0.58 9.88 11.97
N ASN A 171 0.32 10.88 11.92
CA ASN A 171 0.84 11.54 13.10
C ASN A 171 -0.28 12.17 13.95
N ILE A 172 -1.29 12.75 13.31
CA ILE A 172 -2.47 13.30 13.98
C ILE A 172 -3.30 12.19 14.63
N ILE A 173 -3.64 11.13 13.88
CA ILE A 173 -4.48 10.03 14.40
C ILE A 173 -3.81 9.37 15.61
N THR A 174 -2.51 9.13 15.56
CA THR A 174 -1.75 8.48 16.65
C THR A 174 -1.57 9.32 17.90
N ASP A 175 -1.89 10.62 17.84
CA ASP A 175 -2.03 11.45 19.04
C ASP A 175 -3.34 11.13 19.79
N PHE A 176 -4.35 10.58 19.11
CA PHE A 176 -5.66 10.18 19.67
C PHE A 176 -5.85 8.66 19.80
N THR A 177 -5.03 7.85 19.12
CA THR A 177 -5.12 6.39 19.13
C THR A 177 -3.80 5.73 19.53
N ASP A 178 -3.84 4.42 19.77
CA ASP A 178 -2.61 3.62 19.78
C ASP A 178 -1.96 3.65 18.41
N GLY A 179 -0.63 3.73 18.41
CA GLY A 179 0.19 3.64 17.21
C GLY A 179 0.30 2.21 16.70
N ILE A 180 1.01 2.02 15.59
CA ILE A 180 1.24 0.65 15.10
C ILE A 180 2.20 -0.04 16.07
N THR A 181 1.73 -1.11 16.70
CA THR A 181 2.51 -1.85 17.68
C THR A 181 3.14 -3.07 17.04
N TYR A 182 4.46 -3.12 17.08
CA TYR A 182 5.29 -4.20 16.59
C TYR A 182 5.85 -5.02 17.77
N LYS A 183 5.89 -6.34 17.63
CA LYS A 183 6.79 -7.18 18.43
C LYS A 183 8.08 -7.34 17.66
N THR A 184 9.19 -7.12 18.34
CA THR A 184 10.51 -7.20 17.74
C THR A 184 11.45 -8.10 18.54
N LYS A 185 12.45 -8.66 17.87
CA LYS A 185 13.59 -9.32 18.50
C LYS A 185 14.88 -8.83 17.87
N THR A 186 15.97 -8.87 18.63
CA THR A 186 17.31 -8.63 18.08
C THR A 186 17.75 -9.88 17.30
N ALA A 187 17.96 -9.74 15.99
CA ALA A 187 18.54 -10.77 15.15
C ALA A 187 20.08 -10.80 15.27
N ALA A 188 20.70 -11.87 14.77
CA ALA A 188 22.14 -12.16 14.91
C ALA A 188 23.09 -11.00 14.51
N ASP A 189 22.63 -10.09 13.63
CA ASP A 189 23.43 -8.99 13.07
C ASP A 189 23.09 -7.60 13.63
N LYS A 190 22.62 -7.51 14.88
CA LYS A 190 22.08 -6.28 15.48
C LYS A 190 20.90 -5.68 14.70
N MET A 191 20.27 -6.47 13.83
CA MET A 191 19.06 -6.08 13.12
C MET A 191 17.84 -6.23 14.05
N ILE A 192 16.87 -5.34 13.88
CA ILE A 192 15.56 -5.43 14.49
C ILE A 192 14.69 -6.25 13.55
N GLU A 193 14.18 -7.39 14.01
CA GLU A 193 13.26 -8.23 13.25
C GLU A 193 11.83 -8.02 13.76
N ILE A 194 10.89 -7.61 12.90
CA ILE A 194 9.47 -7.46 13.24
C ILE A 194 8.78 -8.82 13.12
N THR A 195 8.58 -9.49 14.25
CA THR A 195 8.04 -10.85 14.30
C THR A 195 6.51 -10.90 14.27
N SER A 196 5.85 -9.82 14.66
CA SER A 196 4.39 -9.68 14.52
C SER A 196 3.98 -8.21 14.59
N VAL A 197 2.84 -7.89 14.00
CA VAL A 197 2.17 -6.60 14.16
C VAL A 197 0.81 -6.80 14.80
N LEU A 198 0.40 -5.85 15.64
CA LEU A 198 -0.94 -5.88 16.20
C LEU A 198 -1.97 -5.53 15.12
N GLU A 199 -2.92 -6.44 14.91
CA GLU A 199 -3.86 -6.40 13.78
C GLU A 199 -4.86 -5.25 13.91
N MET A 200 -5.38 -5.02 15.11
CA MET A 200 -6.45 -4.06 15.35
C MET A 200 -6.04 -2.60 15.09
N PRO A 201 -4.85 -2.10 15.51
CA PRO A 201 -4.37 -0.78 15.10
C PRO A 201 -4.22 -0.63 13.58
N ILE A 202 -3.71 -1.66 12.88
CA ILE A 202 -3.58 -1.61 11.41
C ILE A 202 -4.95 -1.54 10.74
N ALA A 203 -5.90 -2.38 11.15
CA ALA A 203 -7.24 -2.39 10.59
C ALA A 203 -7.94 -1.03 10.77
N LYS A 204 -7.84 -0.44 11.97
CA LYS A 204 -8.38 0.90 12.26
C LYS A 204 -7.74 1.98 11.39
N LEU A 205 -6.41 1.99 11.28
CA LEU A 205 -5.70 2.97 10.45
C LEU A 205 -6.04 2.81 8.96
N SER A 206 -6.06 1.58 8.45
CA SER A 206 -6.46 1.26 7.08
C SER A 206 -7.87 1.78 6.76
N ALA A 207 -8.82 1.55 7.67
CA ALA A 207 -10.19 2.03 7.54
C ALA A 207 -10.27 3.57 7.52
N ILE A 208 -9.53 4.26 8.40
CA ILE A 208 -9.50 5.73 8.44
C ILE A 208 -8.88 6.29 7.15
N PHE A 209 -7.73 5.76 6.71
CA PHE A 209 -7.09 6.21 5.48
C PHE A 209 -7.99 6.01 4.27
N SER A 210 -8.56 4.82 4.10
CA SER A 210 -9.47 4.53 2.98
C SER A 210 -10.69 5.43 2.98
N THR A 211 -11.28 5.70 4.15
CA THR A 211 -12.42 6.62 4.26
C THR A 211 -12.04 8.03 3.86
N LEU A 212 -10.88 8.53 4.31
CA LEU A 212 -10.37 9.85 3.91
C LEU A 212 -10.10 9.92 2.40
N PHE A 213 -9.50 8.88 1.82
CA PHE A 213 -9.30 8.79 0.37
C PHE A 213 -10.62 8.75 -0.39
N ALA A 214 -11.61 8.01 0.10
CA ALA A 214 -12.92 7.93 -0.51
C ALA A 214 -13.66 9.27 -0.44
N ILE A 215 -13.59 9.99 0.69
CA ILE A 215 -14.14 11.35 0.82
C ILE A 215 -13.46 12.31 -0.16
N LEU A 216 -12.13 12.29 -0.24
CA LEU A 216 -11.38 13.12 -1.20
C LEU A 216 -11.74 12.78 -2.65
N GLY A 217 -11.86 11.49 -2.97
CA GLY A 217 -12.32 11.02 -4.27
C GLY A 217 -13.70 11.54 -4.59
N VAL A 218 -14.66 11.40 -3.68
CA VAL A 218 -16.04 11.89 -3.87
C VAL A 218 -16.05 13.40 -4.03
N ALA A 219 -15.28 14.15 -3.23
CA ALA A 219 -15.19 15.61 -3.35
C ALA A 219 -14.61 16.03 -4.72
N PHE A 220 -13.55 15.35 -5.17
CA PHE A 220 -12.96 15.58 -6.50
C PHE A 220 -13.95 15.26 -7.63
N MET A 221 -14.63 14.13 -7.57
CA MET A 221 -15.66 13.74 -8.54
C MET A 221 -16.84 14.72 -8.56
N SER A 222 -17.24 15.25 -7.39
CA SER A 222 -18.32 16.21 -7.25
C SER A 222 -17.96 17.59 -7.78
N ALA A 223 -16.67 17.94 -7.79
CA ALA A 223 -16.15 19.18 -8.37
C ALA A 223 -16.00 19.13 -9.90
N MET A 224 -16.17 17.96 -10.53
CA MET A 224 -16.06 17.76 -11.98
C MET A 224 -17.40 17.35 -12.59
N PRO A 225 -18.17 18.29 -13.18
CA PRO A 225 -19.44 18.00 -13.81
C PRO A 225 -19.25 17.00 -14.97
N GLY A 226 -19.62 15.73 -14.76
CA GLY A 226 -19.52 14.67 -15.77
C GLY A 226 -18.85 13.37 -15.30
N VAL A 227 -18.07 13.40 -14.21
CA VAL A 227 -17.37 12.19 -13.70
C VAL A 227 -18.31 11.27 -12.94
N MET A 228 -19.21 11.82 -12.11
CA MET A 228 -20.13 11.04 -11.29
C MET A 228 -21.11 10.16 -12.12
N PRO A 229 -21.76 10.67 -13.19
CA PRO A 229 -22.61 9.83 -14.04
C PRO A 229 -21.86 8.67 -14.72
N ILE A 230 -20.60 8.89 -15.13
CA ILE A 230 -19.75 7.84 -15.73
C ILE A 230 -19.50 6.73 -14.70
N ILE A 231 -19.13 7.08 -13.47
CA ILE A 231 -18.85 6.10 -12.42
C ILE A 231 -20.10 5.30 -12.06
N MET A 232 -21.24 5.97 -11.88
CA MET A 232 -22.53 5.33 -11.58
C MET A 232 -22.98 4.39 -12.73
N ALA A 233 -22.62 4.70 -13.98
CA ALA A 233 -22.86 3.83 -15.12
C ALA A 233 -21.88 2.64 -15.19
N THR A 234 -20.64 2.81 -14.73
CA THR A 234 -19.59 1.76 -14.77
C THR A 234 -19.56 0.83 -13.56
N MET A 235 -20.21 1.17 -12.44
CA MET A 235 -20.23 0.35 -11.23
C MET A 235 -21.61 -0.34 -11.06
N PRO A 236 -21.73 -1.64 -11.38
CA PRO A 236 -22.98 -2.39 -11.25
C PRO A 236 -23.60 -2.31 -9.85
N LEU A 237 -22.75 -2.23 -8.82
CA LEU A 237 -23.14 -2.21 -7.41
C LEU A 237 -23.97 -0.96 -7.01
N PHE A 238 -23.84 0.14 -7.76
CA PHE A 238 -24.50 1.42 -7.45
C PHE A 238 -25.50 1.87 -8.52
N SER A 239 -25.73 1.03 -9.54
CA SER A 239 -26.66 1.33 -10.63
C SER A 239 -28.10 1.48 -10.11
N GLY A 240 -28.78 2.55 -10.52
CA GLY A 240 -30.16 2.85 -10.12
C GLY A 240 -30.33 3.46 -8.72
N MET A 241 -29.25 3.64 -7.95
CA MET A 241 -29.33 4.32 -6.65
C MET A 241 -29.40 5.85 -6.82
N PRO A 242 -30.17 6.56 -5.98
CA PRO A 242 -30.07 8.03 -5.89
C PRO A 242 -28.63 8.46 -5.57
N PRO A 243 -28.10 9.54 -6.17
CA PRO A 243 -26.70 9.94 -6.02
C PRO A 243 -26.22 10.07 -4.57
N GLY A 244 -27.05 10.62 -3.68
CA GLY A 244 -26.72 10.73 -2.25
C GLY A 244 -26.58 9.38 -1.56
N ILE A 245 -27.42 8.40 -1.91
CA ILE A 245 -27.35 7.04 -1.37
C ILE A 245 -26.14 6.29 -1.93
N ALA A 246 -25.85 6.46 -3.22
CA ALA A 246 -24.67 5.86 -3.86
C ALA A 246 -23.35 6.34 -3.23
N ILE A 247 -23.26 7.64 -2.88
CA ILE A 247 -22.09 8.19 -2.19
C ILE A 247 -21.93 7.55 -0.81
N ILE A 248 -23.01 7.46 -0.02
CA ILE A 248 -22.97 6.83 1.30
C ILE A 248 -22.59 5.35 1.19
N ALA A 249 -23.19 4.62 0.24
CA ALA A 249 -22.90 3.22 0.00
C ALA A 249 -21.43 3.00 -0.42
N LEU A 250 -20.86 3.88 -1.26
CA LEU A 250 -19.45 3.84 -1.64
C LEU A 250 -18.53 4.09 -0.44
N LEU A 251 -18.86 5.05 0.41
CA LEU A 251 -18.09 5.34 1.63
C LEU A 251 -18.12 4.16 2.60
N VAL A 252 -19.30 3.58 2.85
CA VAL A 252 -19.46 2.41 3.72
C VAL A 252 -18.75 1.18 3.15
N TYR A 253 -18.87 0.95 1.84
CA TYR A 253 -18.16 -0.13 1.16
C TYR A 253 -16.64 0.00 1.34
N ASN A 254 -16.07 1.17 1.06
CA ASN A 254 -14.63 1.40 1.22
C ASN A 254 -14.17 1.26 2.69
N LEU A 255 -14.97 1.75 3.65
CA LEU A 255 -14.67 1.62 5.07
C LEU A 255 -14.61 0.15 5.49
N VAL A 256 -15.66 -0.63 5.19
CA VAL A 256 -15.76 -2.04 5.57
C VAL A 256 -14.70 -2.86 4.84
N TYR A 257 -14.55 -2.64 3.54
CA TYR A 257 -13.54 -3.31 2.72
C TYR A 257 -12.14 -3.07 3.30
N SER A 258 -11.74 -1.82 3.51
CA SER A 258 -10.38 -1.52 3.99
C SER A 258 -10.13 -1.89 5.44
N PHE A 259 -11.16 -1.95 6.28
CA PHE A 259 -11.05 -2.52 7.62
C PHE A 259 -10.75 -4.02 7.55
N VAL A 260 -11.57 -4.78 6.80
CA VAL A 260 -11.42 -6.23 6.65
C VAL A 260 -10.08 -6.58 5.99
N PHE A 261 -9.73 -5.89 4.90
CA PHE A 261 -8.46 -6.09 4.21
C PHE A 261 -7.26 -5.67 5.08
N GLY A 262 -7.36 -4.58 5.84
CA GLY A 262 -6.31 -4.15 6.77
C GLY A 262 -6.07 -5.18 7.87
N TYR A 263 -7.13 -5.75 8.43
CA TYR A 263 -7.04 -6.85 9.39
C TYR A 263 -6.41 -8.10 8.76
N LEU A 264 -6.90 -8.52 7.60
CA LEU A 264 -6.42 -9.68 6.87
C LEU A 264 -4.92 -9.54 6.52
N LEU A 265 -4.49 -8.37 6.06
CA LEU A 265 -3.10 -8.04 5.78
C LEU A 265 -2.21 -8.27 7.01
N ALA A 266 -2.61 -7.73 8.15
CA ALA A 266 -1.85 -7.85 9.40
C ALA A 266 -1.81 -9.31 9.89
N TRP A 267 -2.93 -10.03 9.79
CA TRP A 267 -3.03 -11.43 10.15
C TRP A 267 -2.14 -12.31 9.24
N LEU A 268 -2.21 -12.12 7.92
CA LEU A 268 -1.37 -12.83 6.96
C LEU A 268 0.11 -12.57 7.21
N TYR A 269 0.49 -11.31 7.44
CA TYR A 269 1.85 -10.94 7.81
C TYR A 269 2.30 -11.73 9.04
N ASN A 270 1.48 -11.80 10.10
CA ASN A 270 1.80 -12.53 11.33
C ASN A 270 2.03 -14.03 11.07
N GLN A 271 1.18 -14.67 10.25
CA GLN A 271 1.32 -16.08 9.91
C GLN A 271 2.60 -16.35 9.12
N ILE A 272 2.95 -15.47 8.19
CA ILE A 272 4.14 -15.60 7.35
C ILE A 272 5.41 -15.34 8.17
N ALA A 273 5.43 -14.26 8.95
CA ALA A 273 6.56 -13.87 9.79
C ALA A 273 6.93 -14.96 10.81
N GLN A 274 5.95 -15.70 11.34
CA GLN A 274 6.19 -16.85 12.22
C GLN A 274 6.90 -18.01 11.51
N ARG A 275 6.66 -18.22 10.22
CA ARG A 275 7.17 -19.38 9.46
C ARG A 275 8.50 -19.13 8.78
N ILE A 276 8.69 -17.96 8.19
CA ILE A 276 9.88 -17.66 7.37
C ILE A 276 10.76 -16.54 7.97
N GLY A 277 10.41 -16.05 9.16
CA GLY A 277 11.04 -14.89 9.79
C GLY A 277 10.38 -13.58 9.37
N GLY A 278 10.44 -12.59 10.27
CA GLY A 278 9.86 -11.27 10.06
C GLY A 278 10.71 -10.37 9.16
N GLY A 279 10.16 -9.22 8.78
CA GLY A 279 10.94 -8.16 8.13
C GLY A 279 12.12 -7.74 9.01
N LYS A 280 13.28 -7.56 8.39
CA LYS A 280 14.53 -7.21 9.10
C LYS A 280 14.98 -5.80 8.74
N TYR A 281 15.36 -5.05 9.77
CA TYR A 281 15.70 -3.63 9.68
C TYR A 281 16.95 -3.32 10.49
N ARG A 282 17.72 -2.33 10.07
CA ARG A 282 18.83 -1.76 10.85
C ARG A 282 18.56 -0.29 11.10
N SER A 283 18.67 0.12 12.36
CA SER A 283 18.70 1.52 12.75
C SER A 283 20.03 2.16 12.38
#